data_AF-A0A3N6HDR5-F1
#
_entry.id   AF-A0A3N6HDR5-F1
#
_cell.length_a   1.000
_cell.length_b   1.000
_cell.length_c   1.000
_cell.angle_alpha   90.00
_cell.angle_beta   90.00
_cell.angle_gamma   90.00
#
_symmetry.space_group_name_H-M   'P 1'
#
loop_
_entity.id
_entity.type
_entity.pdbx_description
1 polymer ?
#
loop_
_entity_poly.entity_id
_entity_poly.type
_entity_poly.pdbx_seq_one_letter_code
_entity_poly.pdbx_strand_id
1 'polypeptide(L)' 'MTRAVPLAMDRYGVTLRLECPRAHEDVRLPFPRPVTEIDQVGPQIHALLAAARRVSHRNGLPV' A
#
# COMPACT_ATOMS: atom_id res chain seq x y z
N MET A 1 5.77 -17.56 -5.36
CA MET A 1 6.14 -16.27 -4.77
C MET A 1 5.06 -15.27 -5.13
N THR A 2 4.61 -14.47 -4.17
CA THR A 2 3.68 -13.37 -4.44
C THR A 2 4.49 -12.09 -4.54
N ARG A 3 4.41 -11.38 -5.66
CA ARG A 3 5.08 -10.09 -5.85
C ARG A 3 4.05 -8.98 -5.84
N ALA A 4 4.29 -7.92 -5.08
CA ALA A 4 3.45 -6.72 -5.09
C ALA A 4 4.14 -5.64 -5.94
N VAL A 5 3.43 -5.12 -6.95
CA VAL A 5 3.93 -4.02 -7.77
C VAL A 5 2.99 -2.83 -7.73
N PRO A 6 3.50 -1.58 -7.72
CA PRO A 6 2.66 -0.40 -7.92
C PRO A 6 1.99 -0.45 -9.30
N LEU A 7 0.68 -0.24 -9.32
CA LEU A 7 -0.10 -0.20 -10.57
C LEU A 7 -0.58 1.22 -10.87
N ALA A 8 -1.14 1.90 -9.87
CA ALA A 8 -1.68 3.23 -10.00
C ALA A 8 -1.57 3.97 -8.67
N MET A 9 -1.52 5.30 -8.74
CA MET A 9 -1.66 6.16 -7.57
C MET A 9 -2.50 7.36 -7.96
N ASP A 10 -3.38 7.77 -7.06
CA ASP A 10 -4.19 8.97 -7.20
C ASP A 10 -4.35 9.64 -5.83
N ARG A 11 -5.11 10.73 -5.77
CA ARG A 11 -5.29 11.53 -4.55
C ARG A 11 -5.91 10.78 -3.37
N TYR A 12 -6.52 9.63 -3.60
CA TYR A 12 -7.16 8.82 -2.57
C TYR A 12 -6.30 7.63 -2.09
N GLY A 13 -5.15 7.34 -2.73
CA GLY A 13 -4.33 6.19 -2.35
C GLY A 13 -3.55 5.55 -3.49
N VAL A 14 -3.07 4.33 -3.23
CA VAL A 14 -2.24 3.53 -4.13
C VAL A 14 -2.92 2.20 -4.42
N THR A 15 -2.90 1.78 -5.69
CA THR A 15 -3.31 0.44 -6.11
C THR A 15 -2.07 -0.40 -6.39
N LEU A 16 -2.00 -1.57 -5.77
CA LEU A 16 -0.96 -2.56 -5.99
C LEU A 16 -1.52 -3.74 -6.76
N ARG A 17 -0.75 -4.29 -7.69
CA ARG A 17 -1.03 -5.60 -8.27
C ARG A 17 -0.26 -6.66 -7.51
N LEU A 18 -0.99 -7.65 -7.01
CA LEU A 18 -0.45 -8.87 -6.44
C LEU A 18 -0.31 -9.90 -7.55
N GLU A 19 0.93 -10.19 -7.94
CA GLU A 19 1.29 -11.22 -8.90
C GLU A 19 1.49 -12.54 -8.16
N CYS A 20 0.50 -13.44 -8.25
CA CYS A 20 0.55 -14.79 -7.71
C CYS A 20 0.74 -15.82 -8.84
N PRO A 21 1.26 -17.03 -8.57
CA PRO A 21 1.55 -18.01 -9.63
C PRO A 21 0.39 -18.41 -10.54
N ARG A 22 -0.86 -18.19 -10.11
CA ARG A 22 -2.08 -18.58 -10.85
C ARG A 22 -3.08 -17.45 -11.07
N ALA A 23 -2.80 -16.25 -10.56
CA ALA A 23 -3.74 -15.14 -10.59
C ALA A 23 -3.04 -13.80 -10.37
N HIS A 24 -3.70 -12.75 -10.84
CA HIS A 24 -3.36 -11.38 -10.50
C HIS A 24 -4.55 -10.73 -9.81
N GLU A 25 -4.30 -10.02 -8.73
CA GLU A 25 -5.33 -9.28 -8.00
C GLU A 25 -4.86 -7.85 -7.78
N ASP A 26 -5.75 -6.89 -8.02
CA ASP A 26 -5.48 -5.47 -7.78
C ASP A 26 -6.07 -5.06 -6.43
N VAL A 27 -5.22 -4.65 -5.50
CA VAL A 27 -5.58 -4.28 -4.13
C VAL A 27 -5.39 -2.79 -3.92
N ARG A 28 -6.43 -2.13 -3.41
CA ARG A 28 -6.39 -0.70 -3.10
C ARG A 28 -5.98 -0.44 -1.65
N LEU A 29 -4.94 0.36 -1.48
CA LEU A 29 -4.50 0.90 -0.19
C LEU A 29 -4.93 2.36 -0.09
N PRO A 30 -6.02 2.68 0.64
CA PRO A 30 -6.51 4.05 0.75
C PRO A 30 -5.60 4.87 1.65
N PHE A 31 -5.32 6.11 1.25
CA PHE A 31 -4.72 7.07 2.18
C PHE A 31 -5.68 7.35 3.34
N PRO A 32 -5.17 7.57 4.57
CA PRO A 32 -5.98 7.99 5.71
C PRO A 32 -6.87 9.20 5.44
N ARG A 33 -6.40 10.14 4.59
CA ARG A 33 -7.17 11.27 4.09
C ARG A 33 -6.82 11.54 2.63
N PRO A 34 -7.75 12.07 1.82
CA PRO A 34 -7.45 12.51 0.46
C PRO A 34 -6.33 13.57 0.45
N VAL A 35 -5.45 13.46 -0.53
CA VAL A 35 -4.41 14.42 -0.84
C VAL A 35 -5.00 15.56 -1.67
N THR A 36 -4.73 16.80 -1.30
CA THR A 36 -5.07 17.99 -2.09
C THR A 36 -3.84 18.62 -2.74
N GLU A 37 -2.68 18.50 -2.09
CA GLU A 37 -1.42 19.11 -2.51
C GLU A 37 -0.31 18.05 -2.61
N ILE A 38 0.62 18.22 -3.55
CA ILE A 38 1.65 17.20 -3.86
C ILE A 38 2.56 16.89 -2.66
N ASP A 39 2.87 17.90 -1.84
CA ASP A 39 3.69 17.78 -0.64
C ASP A 39 3.06 16.85 0.42
N GLN A 40 1.74 16.65 0.37
CA GLN A 40 1.02 15.78 1.30
C GLN A 40 1.18 14.28 0.97
N VAL A 41 1.61 13.91 -0.24
CA VAL A 41 1.73 12.50 -0.65
C VAL A 41 2.73 11.74 0.23
N GLY A 42 3.90 12.33 0.49
CA GLY A 42 4.95 11.72 1.31
C GLY A 42 4.45 11.26 2.69
N PRO A 43 3.87 12.17 3.50
CA PRO A 43 3.25 11.82 4.78
C PRO A 43 2.19 10.69 4.69
N GLN A 44 1.37 10.66 3.63
CA GLN A 44 0.36 9.61 3.47
C GLN A 44 0.99 8.24 3.16
N ILE A 45 2.05 8.20 2.34
CA ILE A 45 2.82 6.97 2.07
C ILE A 45 3.48 6.46 3.35
N HIS A 46 4.08 7.35 4.15
CA HIS A 46 4.65 6.97 5.45
C HIS A 46 3.60 6.38 6.40
N ALA A 47 2.38 6.93 6.41
CA ALA A 47 1.28 6.40 7.21
C ALA A 47 0.89 4.97 6.78
N LEU A 48 0.85 4.69 5.47
CA LEU A 48 0.61 3.34 4.95
C LEU A 48 1.71 2.36 5.38
N LEU A 49 2.98 2.74 5.25
CA LEU A 49 4.12 1.90 5.65
C LEU A 49 4.12 1.62 7.16
N ALA A 50 3.82 2.62 7.98
CA ALA A 50 3.70 2.47 9.44
C ALA A 50 2.53 1.55 9.83
N ALA A 51 1.39 1.63 9.13
CA ALA A 51 0.27 0.72 9.33
C ALA A 51 0.64 -0.71 8.94
N ALA A 52 1.25 -0.91 7.77
CA ALA A 52 1.72 -2.20 7.30
C ALA A 52 2.69 -2.85 8.30
N ARG A 53 3.68 -2.10 8.80
CA ARG A 53 4.61 -2.58 9.83
C ARG A 53 3.87 -3.07 11.08
N ARG A 54 2.90 -2.31 11.59
CA ARG A 54 2.10 -2.72 12.77
C ARG A 54 1.30 -3.99 12.52
N VAL A 55 0.71 -4.15 11.33
CA VAL A 55 -0.03 -5.36 10.95
C VAL A 55 0.91 -6.57 10.81
N SER A 56 2.07 -6.41 10.17
CA SER A 56 3.05 -7.49 10.03
C SER A 56 3.61 -7.97 11.37
N HIS A 57 3.92 -7.05 12.29
CA HIS A 57 4.33 -7.39 13.66
C HIS A 57 3.24 -8.14 14.42
N ARG A 58 1.96 -7.77 14.24
CA ARG A 58 0.83 -8.47 14.85
C ARG A 58 0.64 -9.89 14.30
N ASN A 59 1.08 -10.13 13.06
CA ASN A 59 0.97 -11.42 12.38
C ASN A 59 2.23 -12.30 12.53
N GLY A 60 3.22 -11.90 13.34
CA GLY A 60 4.43 -12.71 13.61
C GLY A 60 5.35 -12.92 12.40
N LEU A 61 5.20 -12.12 11.34
CA LEU A 61 6.07 -12.21 10.17
C LEU A 61 7.42 -11.55 10.51
N PRO A 62 8.57 -12.22 10.30
CA PRO A 62 9.88 -11.61 10.53
C PRO A 62 10.08 -10.42 9.60
N VAL A 63 10.71 -9.36 10.11
CA VAL A 63 11.21 -8.21 9.34
C VAL A 63 12.52 -8.52 8.66
#